data_AF-A0A8B9B2Z9-F1
#
_entry.id   AF-A0A8B9B2Z9-F1
#
_cell.length_a   1.000
_cell.length_b   1.000
_cell.length_c   1.000
_cell.angle_alpha   90.00
_cell.angle_beta   90.00
_cell.angle_gamma   90.00
#
_symmetry.space_group_name_H-M   'P 1'
#
loop_
_entity.id
_entity.type
_entity.pdbx_description
1 polymer ?
#
loop_
_entity_poly.entity_id
_entity_poly.type
_entity_poly.pdbx_seq_one_letter_code
_entity_poly.pdbx_strand_id
1 'polypeptide(L)'
;MTAGGATERHTGPPLAPAVRKPAPGQPWSHLETVHLIEAYEEKWYSLKRGQLKAQQWEEVAAAVAARCGFDGLSKNGTQCRHKIEKLRKRYRTERLRPNASAWPYFERMDRMERGPLPISVRPPPSTAAATAAGDPSSEEEEEEEEEEEEEEEEQTASNTRSIHGILREGFWGFSRVSRNPRSRKRRTFEEEEEDDDDDDKEEEEEGVGGRGEALSQLAAVVRRFGEGLVRMEKRRMGMLREVERDWMEMEAKRAEMVMESQRCLVDAIADAFSSLKKAKNSQDL
;
A
#
# COMPACT_ATOMS: atom_id res chain seq x y z
N MET A 1 -65.61 -36.69 -44.11
CA MET A 1 -65.57 -35.76 -42.96
C MET A 1 -64.68 -36.42 -41.91
N THR A 2 -63.39 -36.07 -41.89
CA THR A 2 -62.72 -35.31 -40.79
C THR A 2 -62.77 -36.02 -39.44
N ALA A 3 -61.76 -36.15 -38.60
CA ALA A 3 -60.33 -35.87 -38.56
C ALA A 3 -59.90 -36.41 -37.16
N GLY A 4 -58.64 -36.75 -36.92
CA GLY A 4 -58.22 -37.14 -35.56
C GLY A 4 -56.77 -37.59 -35.48
N GLY A 5 -55.85 -36.67 -35.78
CA GLY A 5 -54.41 -36.89 -35.74
C GLY A 5 -53.87 -37.12 -34.34
N ALA A 6 -52.86 -37.97 -34.26
CA ALA A 6 -52.05 -38.25 -33.10
C ALA A 6 -51.28 -37.00 -32.65
N THR A 7 -51.27 -36.73 -31.35
CA THR A 7 -50.43 -35.69 -30.74
C THR A 7 -49.11 -36.30 -30.32
N GLU A 8 -48.07 -36.13 -31.14
CA GLU A 8 -46.69 -36.32 -30.75
C GLU A 8 -46.28 -35.23 -29.74
N ARG A 9 -45.91 -35.65 -28.53
CA ARG A 9 -45.32 -34.77 -27.52
C ARG A 9 -43.82 -34.64 -27.81
N HIS A 10 -43.44 -33.59 -28.53
CA HIS A 10 -42.05 -33.16 -28.62
C HIS A 10 -41.54 -32.74 -27.24
N THR A 11 -40.56 -33.49 -26.73
CA THR A 11 -39.78 -33.11 -25.54
C THR A 11 -38.66 -32.19 -26.04
N GLY A 12 -38.80 -30.89 -25.82
CA GLY A 12 -37.76 -29.91 -26.13
C GLY A 12 -36.56 -30.01 -25.16
N PRO A 13 -35.35 -29.60 -25.56
CA PRO A 13 -34.15 -29.66 -24.72
C PRO A 13 -34.25 -28.67 -23.53
N PRO A 14 -33.57 -28.95 -22.40
CA PRO A 14 -33.65 -28.12 -21.22
C PRO A 14 -33.06 -26.73 -21.49
N LEU A 15 -33.88 -25.70 -21.25
CA LEU A 15 -33.48 -24.29 -21.29
C LEU A 15 -32.31 -24.08 -20.32
N ALA A 16 -31.17 -23.61 -20.85
CA ALA A 16 -30.07 -23.09 -20.07
C ALA A 16 -30.57 -21.99 -19.10
N PRO A 17 -30.01 -21.87 -17.88
CA PRO A 17 -30.44 -20.85 -16.94
C PRO A 17 -30.17 -19.47 -17.54
N ALA A 18 -31.24 -18.75 -17.86
CA ALA A 18 -31.16 -17.36 -18.28
C ALA A 18 -30.42 -16.56 -17.20
N VAL A 19 -29.22 -16.09 -17.53
CA VAL A 19 -28.42 -15.22 -16.66
C VAL A 19 -29.17 -13.90 -16.55
N ARG A 20 -29.97 -13.77 -15.49
CA ARG A 20 -30.76 -12.56 -15.22
C ARG A 20 -29.79 -11.42 -14.91
N LYS A 21 -30.00 -10.27 -15.56
CA LYS A 21 -29.34 -9.02 -15.19
C LYS A 21 -29.61 -8.75 -13.70
N PRO A 22 -28.57 -8.62 -12.86
CA PRO A 22 -28.77 -8.38 -11.44
C PRO A 22 -29.42 -7.01 -11.22
N ALA A 23 -30.42 -6.98 -10.32
CA ALA A 23 -31.14 -5.77 -9.99
C ALA A 23 -30.22 -4.73 -9.31
N PRO A 24 -30.56 -3.42 -9.38
CA PRO A 24 -29.86 -2.39 -8.64
C PRO A 24 -29.82 -2.76 -7.14
N GLY A 25 -28.62 -2.79 -6.55
CA GLY A 25 -28.42 -3.17 -5.14
C GLY A 25 -27.95 -4.62 -4.89
N GLN A 26 -27.76 -5.44 -5.92
CA GLN A 26 -27.22 -6.79 -5.75
C GLN A 26 -25.81 -6.75 -5.11
N PRO A 27 -25.58 -7.48 -3.99
CA PRO A 27 -24.26 -7.57 -3.37
C PRO A 27 -23.26 -8.20 -4.35
N TRP A 28 -22.02 -7.71 -4.29
CA TRP A 28 -20.91 -8.27 -5.07
C TRP A 28 -20.71 -9.74 -4.71
N SER A 29 -20.91 -10.63 -5.66
CA SER A 29 -20.56 -12.04 -5.53
C SER A 29 -19.06 -12.23 -5.44
N HIS A 30 -18.64 -13.41 -5.00
CA HIS A 30 -17.23 -13.76 -4.91
C HIS A 30 -16.54 -13.71 -6.28
N LEU A 31 -17.17 -14.33 -7.30
CA LEU A 31 -16.64 -14.40 -8.65
C LEU A 31 -16.55 -13.01 -9.31
N GLU A 32 -17.59 -12.17 -9.17
CA GLU A 32 -17.56 -10.79 -9.64
C GLU A 32 -16.43 -9.99 -8.99
N THR A 33 -16.20 -10.18 -7.69
CA THR A 33 -15.11 -9.48 -6.98
C THR A 33 -13.75 -9.95 -7.47
N VAL A 34 -13.57 -11.26 -7.74
CA VAL A 34 -12.33 -11.80 -8.32
C VAL A 34 -12.06 -11.20 -9.69
N HIS A 35 -13.04 -11.23 -10.60
CA HIS A 35 -12.88 -10.67 -11.93
C HIS A 35 -12.69 -9.16 -11.93
N LEU A 36 -13.30 -8.44 -10.98
CA LEU A 36 -13.06 -7.02 -10.80
C LEU A 36 -11.60 -6.73 -10.44
N ILE A 37 -11.03 -7.48 -9.49
CA ILE A 37 -9.63 -7.28 -9.11
C ILE A 37 -8.71 -7.56 -10.30
N GLU A 38 -8.96 -8.62 -11.06
CA GLU A 38 -8.15 -8.97 -12.24
C GLU A 38 -8.26 -7.93 -13.37
N ALA A 39 -9.47 -7.49 -13.70
CA ALA A 39 -9.69 -6.48 -14.74
C ALA A 39 -9.12 -5.11 -14.36
N TYR A 40 -9.22 -4.74 -13.08
CA TYR A 40 -8.59 -3.53 -12.56
C TYR A 40 -7.06 -3.62 -12.60
N GLU A 41 -6.48 -4.74 -12.15
CA GLU A 41 -5.04 -5.01 -12.16
C GLU A 41 -4.43 -4.80 -13.56
N GLU A 42 -5.06 -5.36 -14.60
CA GLU A 42 -4.62 -5.24 -15.99
C GLU A 42 -4.57 -3.78 -16.48
N LYS A 43 -5.62 -3.00 -16.18
CA LYS A 43 -5.69 -1.59 -16.57
C LYS A 43 -4.72 -0.74 -15.75
N TRP A 44 -4.61 -1.00 -14.47
CA TRP A 44 -3.73 -0.28 -13.56
C TRP A 44 -2.26 -0.48 -13.92
N TYR A 45 -1.83 -1.71 -14.26
CA TYR A 45 -0.47 -1.94 -14.75
C TYR A 45 -0.20 -1.32 -16.12
N SER A 46 -1.18 -1.32 -17.02
CA SER A 46 -1.07 -0.66 -18.33
C SER A 46 -0.81 0.85 -18.19
N LEU A 47 -1.24 1.46 -17.08
CA LEU A 47 -1.01 2.86 -16.73
C LEU A 47 0.21 3.06 -15.82
N LYS A 48 1.12 2.08 -15.72
CA LYS A 48 2.28 2.12 -14.81
C LYS A 48 1.86 2.43 -13.36
N ARG A 49 0.76 1.84 -12.91
CA ARG A 49 0.16 2.01 -11.57
C ARG A 49 -0.50 3.39 -11.33
N GLY A 50 -0.81 4.14 -12.39
CA GLY A 50 -1.53 5.43 -12.32
C GLY A 50 -3.05 5.32 -12.11
N GLN A 51 -3.70 6.47 -11.91
CA GLN A 51 -5.16 6.56 -11.71
C GLN A 51 -5.95 6.27 -13.00
N LEU A 52 -7.05 5.54 -12.88
CA LEU A 52 -7.95 5.25 -14.00
C LEU A 52 -8.93 6.40 -14.21
N LYS A 53 -9.11 6.81 -15.47
CA LYS A 53 -10.13 7.77 -15.91
C LYS A 53 -11.50 7.12 -15.99
N ALA A 54 -12.56 7.93 -16.01
CA ALA A 54 -13.95 7.47 -16.11
C ALA A 54 -14.17 6.44 -17.24
N GLN A 55 -13.65 6.71 -18.44
CA GLN A 55 -13.74 5.78 -19.58
C GLN A 55 -13.08 4.42 -19.29
N GLN A 56 -11.93 4.42 -18.61
CA GLN A 56 -11.22 3.18 -18.27
C GLN A 56 -11.95 2.38 -17.19
N TRP A 57 -12.66 3.06 -16.28
CA TRP A 57 -13.55 2.40 -15.33
C TRP A 57 -14.74 1.72 -16.03
N GLU A 58 -15.30 2.34 -17.08
CA GLU A 58 -16.32 1.67 -17.90
C GLU A 58 -15.77 0.46 -18.66
N GLU A 59 -14.52 0.52 -19.14
CA GLU A 59 -13.85 -0.64 -19.73
C GLU A 59 -13.63 -1.77 -18.72
N VAL A 60 -13.28 -1.45 -17.47
CA VAL A 60 -13.20 -2.43 -16.37
C VAL A 60 -14.57 -3.07 -16.14
N ALA A 61 -15.63 -2.26 -16.07
CA ALA A 61 -16.99 -2.76 -15.88
C ALA A 61 -17.43 -3.70 -17.01
N ALA A 62 -17.16 -3.34 -18.26
CA ALA A 62 -17.42 -4.17 -19.43
C ALA A 62 -16.64 -5.50 -19.38
N ALA A 63 -15.36 -5.47 -18.98
CA ALA A 63 -14.53 -6.67 -18.84
C ALA A 63 -15.06 -7.61 -17.74
N VAL A 64 -15.50 -7.07 -16.60
CA VAL A 64 -16.11 -7.87 -15.52
C VAL A 64 -17.41 -8.52 -15.98
N ALA A 65 -18.27 -7.77 -16.67
CA ALA A 65 -19.53 -8.29 -17.20
C ALA A 65 -19.29 -9.45 -18.20
N ALA A 66 -18.33 -9.28 -19.11
CA ALA A 66 -17.94 -10.30 -20.07
C ALA A 66 -17.42 -11.58 -19.40
N ARG A 67 -16.55 -11.45 -18.38
CA ARG A 67 -16.00 -12.61 -17.64
C ARG A 67 -17.05 -13.36 -16.83
N CYS A 68 -18.04 -12.64 -16.29
CA CYS A 68 -19.13 -13.23 -15.54
C CYS A 68 -20.25 -13.82 -16.42
N GLY A 69 -20.17 -13.67 -17.75
CA GLY A 69 -21.20 -14.15 -18.68
C GLY A 69 -22.52 -13.37 -18.58
N PHE A 70 -22.47 -12.11 -18.15
CA PHE A 70 -23.65 -11.24 -18.14
C PHE A 70 -23.87 -10.62 -19.52
N ASP A 71 -25.08 -10.78 -20.07
CA ASP A 71 -25.54 -10.15 -21.33
C ASP A 71 -25.74 -8.61 -21.21
N GLY A 72 -25.03 -7.96 -20.27
CA GLY A 72 -25.05 -6.52 -20.02
C GLY A 72 -24.23 -6.12 -18.79
N LEU A 73 -23.97 -4.82 -18.62
CA LEU A 73 -23.23 -4.28 -17.47
C LEU A 73 -24.02 -4.54 -16.17
N SER A 74 -23.63 -5.57 -15.42
CA SER A 74 -24.16 -5.85 -14.08
C SER A 74 -23.81 -4.73 -13.09
N LYS A 75 -22.64 -4.11 -13.29
CA LYS A 75 -22.10 -2.99 -12.52
C LYS A 75 -21.56 -1.95 -13.48
N ASN A 76 -21.67 -0.66 -13.15
CA ASN A 76 -21.08 0.43 -13.93
C ASN A 76 -19.65 0.74 -13.46
N GLY A 77 -18.93 1.61 -14.20
CA GLY A 77 -17.56 1.99 -13.86
C GLY A 77 -17.42 2.56 -12.45
N THR A 78 -18.35 3.43 -12.05
CA THR A 78 -18.38 4.04 -10.71
C THR A 78 -18.51 3.01 -9.58
N GLN A 79 -19.38 2.01 -9.73
CA GLN A 79 -19.53 0.92 -8.77
C GLN A 79 -18.25 0.07 -8.67
N CYS A 80 -17.57 -0.17 -9.80
CA CYS A 80 -16.30 -0.87 -9.85
C CYS A 80 -15.22 -0.09 -9.07
N ARG A 81 -15.13 1.23 -9.31
CA ARG A 81 -14.23 2.14 -8.59
C ARG A 81 -14.44 2.07 -7.08
N HIS A 82 -15.66 2.33 -6.61
CA HIS A 82 -15.99 2.29 -5.17
C HIS A 82 -15.71 0.94 -4.52
N LYS A 83 -15.90 -0.16 -5.27
CA LYS A 83 -15.59 -1.50 -4.77
C LYS A 83 -14.09 -1.71 -4.63
N ILE A 84 -13.28 -1.33 -5.62
CA ILE A 84 -11.82 -1.40 -5.55
C ILE A 84 -11.29 -0.55 -4.39
N GLU A 85 -11.77 0.68 -4.22
CA GLU A 85 -11.38 1.55 -3.12
C GLU A 85 -11.65 0.90 -1.75
N LYS A 86 -12.83 0.30 -1.58
CA LYS A 86 -13.17 -0.48 -0.37
C LYS A 86 -12.26 -1.68 -0.16
N LEU A 87 -11.90 -2.41 -1.22
CA LEU A 87 -10.97 -3.55 -1.14
C LEU A 87 -9.57 -3.08 -0.74
N ARG A 88 -9.04 -2.02 -1.35
CA ARG A 88 -7.72 -1.44 -1.02
C ARG A 88 -7.69 -0.91 0.41
N LYS A 89 -8.75 -0.26 0.88
CA LYS A 89 -8.88 0.17 2.28
C LYS A 89 -8.79 -1.01 3.25
N ARG A 90 -9.54 -2.09 2.99
CA ARG A 90 -9.47 -3.30 3.81
C ARG A 90 -8.10 -3.96 3.76
N TYR A 91 -7.48 -4.04 2.58
CA TYR A 91 -6.14 -4.59 2.41
C TYR A 91 -5.09 -3.86 3.25
N ARG A 92 -5.10 -2.52 3.24
CA ARG A 92 -4.19 -1.71 4.07
C ARG A 92 -4.27 -2.07 5.55
N THR A 93 -5.48 -2.26 6.09
CA THR A 93 -5.68 -2.67 7.49
C THR A 93 -5.29 -4.13 7.73
N GLU A 94 -5.64 -5.02 6.81
CA GLU A 94 -5.38 -6.46 6.93
C GLU A 94 -3.88 -6.78 6.84
N ARG A 95 -3.11 -6.05 6.03
CA ARG A 95 -1.66 -6.22 5.87
C ARG A 95 -0.85 -5.93 7.13
N LEU A 96 -1.38 -5.09 8.02
CA LEU A 96 -0.73 -4.76 9.29
C LEU A 96 -0.96 -5.85 10.35
N ARG A 97 -1.75 -6.88 10.07
CA ARG A 97 -2.01 -7.94 11.03
C ARG A 97 -0.78 -8.85 11.18
N PRO A 98 -0.47 -9.28 12.42
CA PRO A 98 0.67 -10.15 12.69
C PRO A 98 0.47 -11.60 12.19
N ASN A 99 -0.78 -11.99 11.93
CA ASN A 99 -1.14 -13.34 11.50
C ASN A 99 -1.53 -13.35 10.01
N ALA A 100 -1.39 -14.52 9.38
CA ALA A 100 -1.85 -14.71 8.00
C ALA A 100 -3.34 -14.34 7.86
N SER A 101 -3.65 -13.60 6.80
CA SER A 101 -5.00 -13.13 6.55
C SER A 101 -5.90 -14.27 6.09
N ALA A 102 -7.04 -14.45 6.76
CA ALA A 102 -8.10 -15.36 6.31
C ALA A 102 -9.01 -14.73 5.24
N TRP A 103 -8.71 -13.50 4.80
CA TRP A 103 -9.54 -12.80 3.83
C TRP A 103 -9.29 -13.34 2.41
N PRO A 104 -10.32 -13.86 1.70
CA PRO A 104 -10.11 -14.58 0.43
C PRO A 104 -9.48 -13.76 -0.69
N TYR A 105 -9.51 -12.44 -0.61
CA TYR A 105 -8.94 -11.54 -1.63
C TYR A 105 -7.55 -11.03 -1.25
N PHE A 106 -7.03 -11.33 -0.06
CA PHE A 106 -5.78 -10.77 0.46
C PHE A 106 -4.60 -11.03 -0.48
N GLU A 107 -4.34 -12.30 -0.81
CA GLU A 107 -3.23 -12.69 -1.70
C GLU A 107 -3.31 -12.04 -3.08
N ARG A 108 -4.53 -11.84 -3.61
CA ARG A 108 -4.73 -11.20 -4.92
C ARG A 108 -4.47 -9.69 -4.83
N MET A 109 -4.93 -9.04 -3.76
CA MET A 109 -4.66 -7.63 -3.49
C MET A 109 -3.16 -7.38 -3.21
N ASP A 110 -2.51 -8.29 -2.48
CA ASP A 110 -1.09 -8.20 -2.11
C ASP A 110 -0.19 -8.29 -3.34
N ARG A 111 -0.42 -9.28 -4.20
CA ARG A 111 0.32 -9.46 -5.45
C ARG A 111 0.23 -8.24 -6.36
N MET A 112 -0.96 -7.67 -6.51
CA MET A 112 -1.15 -6.47 -7.33
C MET A 112 -0.40 -5.27 -6.71
N GLU A 113 -0.54 -5.01 -5.42
CA GLU A 113 0.09 -3.83 -4.81
C GLU A 113 1.62 -3.93 -4.66
N ARG A 114 2.17 -5.15 -4.53
CA ARG A 114 3.64 -5.39 -4.48
C ARG A 114 4.28 -5.54 -5.86
N GLY A 115 3.51 -5.94 -6.87
CA GLY A 115 4.06 -6.31 -8.17
C GLY A 115 4.42 -7.79 -8.23
N PRO A 116 4.72 -8.33 -9.43
CA PRO A 116 5.25 -9.68 -9.56
C PRO A 116 6.53 -9.79 -8.73
N LEU A 117 6.47 -10.59 -7.66
CA LEU A 117 7.66 -10.94 -6.90
C LEU A 117 8.71 -11.47 -7.88
N PRO A 118 9.99 -11.06 -7.78
CA PRO A 118 11.03 -11.68 -8.59
C PRO A 118 10.93 -13.20 -8.44
N ILE A 119 10.94 -13.90 -9.57
CA ILE A 119 10.63 -15.35 -9.71
C ILE A 119 11.43 -16.25 -8.73
N SER A 120 12.49 -15.71 -8.13
CA SER A 120 13.33 -16.36 -7.12
C SER A 120 12.64 -16.71 -5.79
N VAL A 121 11.38 -16.31 -5.53
CA VAL A 121 10.70 -16.57 -4.23
C VAL A 121 9.54 -17.57 -4.34
N ARG A 122 9.30 -18.24 -5.49
CA ARG A 122 8.26 -19.28 -5.54
C ARG A 122 8.76 -20.56 -4.86
N PRO A 123 8.25 -20.95 -3.67
CA PRO A 123 8.60 -22.24 -3.10
C PRO A 123 7.88 -23.35 -3.90
N PRO A 124 8.47 -24.54 -4.07
CA PRO A 124 7.78 -25.68 -4.65
C PRO A 124 6.57 -26.07 -3.78
N PRO A 125 5.49 -26.65 -4.36
CA PRO A 125 4.31 -27.01 -3.60
C PRO A 125 4.57 -28.29 -2.80
N SER A 126 4.89 -28.20 -1.50
CA SER A 126 4.49 -29.23 -0.52
C SER A 126 4.76 -28.81 0.94
N THR A 127 3.68 -28.89 1.73
CA THR A 127 3.60 -29.20 3.17
C THR A 127 4.45 -28.40 4.17
N ALA A 128 3.71 -27.63 4.99
CA ALA A 128 3.97 -27.23 6.37
C ALA A 128 4.89 -26.02 6.66
N ALA A 129 4.23 -24.97 7.18
CA ALA A 129 4.61 -24.09 8.30
C ALA A 129 5.83 -23.16 8.18
N ALA A 130 5.51 -21.85 8.10
CA ALA A 130 6.11 -20.68 8.78
C ALA A 130 7.59 -20.32 8.45
N THR A 131 8.01 -19.09 8.17
CA THR A 131 7.65 -17.75 8.67
C THR A 131 8.12 -16.64 7.71
N ALA A 132 7.38 -15.51 7.67
CA ALA A 132 7.69 -14.21 7.03
C ALA A 132 8.98 -13.53 7.56
N ALA A 133 9.60 -12.47 7.02
CA ALA A 133 9.25 -11.26 6.25
C ALA A 133 10.58 -10.63 5.72
N GLY A 134 10.70 -9.58 4.88
CA GLY A 134 9.80 -8.57 4.33
C GLY A 134 10.61 -7.55 3.47
N ASP A 135 9.88 -6.87 2.58
CA ASP A 135 10.30 -5.94 1.50
C ASP A 135 10.28 -4.44 1.97
N PRO A 136 10.88 -3.47 1.23
CA PRO A 136 11.27 -2.15 1.72
C PRO A 136 10.19 -1.06 1.62
N SER A 137 10.56 0.05 2.24
CA SER A 137 9.88 1.35 2.29
C SER A 137 10.05 2.11 0.98
N SER A 138 8.98 2.74 0.47
CA SER A 138 9.06 3.89 -0.43
C SER A 138 8.05 4.93 0.04
N GLU A 139 8.59 6.10 0.33
CA GLU A 139 7.94 7.34 0.71
C GLU A 139 7.49 8.03 -0.58
N GLU A 140 6.25 8.52 -0.66
CA GLU A 140 5.89 9.66 -1.52
C GLU A 140 4.82 10.51 -0.80
N GLU A 141 5.10 11.81 -0.77
CA GLU A 141 4.25 12.89 -0.27
C GLU A 141 3.16 13.19 -1.32
N GLU A 142 1.92 13.45 -0.90
CA GLU A 142 0.92 14.08 -1.78
C GLU A 142 0.17 15.18 -1.03
N GLU A 143 0.04 16.31 -1.74
CA GLU A 143 -0.53 17.60 -1.36
C GLU A 143 -2.05 17.52 -1.17
N GLU A 144 -2.58 18.27 -0.19
CA GLU A 144 -4.01 18.40 0.07
C GLU A 144 -4.61 19.51 -0.82
N GLU A 145 -5.51 19.16 -1.74
CA GLU A 145 -6.47 20.10 -2.32
C GLU A 145 -7.89 19.70 -1.86
N GLU A 146 -8.54 20.61 -1.14
CA GLU A 146 -9.94 20.53 -0.73
C GLU A 146 -10.83 20.96 -1.91
N GLU A 147 -11.73 20.08 -2.37
CA GLU A 147 -12.88 20.49 -3.18
C GLU A 147 -14.19 20.08 -2.49
N GLU A 148 -15.09 21.05 -2.39
CA GLU A 148 -16.41 21.00 -1.76
C GLU A 148 -17.37 20.13 -2.61
N GLU A 149 -18.08 19.18 -1.98
CA GLU A 149 -19.21 18.48 -2.63
C GLU A 149 -20.54 19.07 -2.12
N GLU A 150 -21.38 19.50 -3.08
CA GLU A 150 -22.77 19.90 -2.87
C GLU A 150 -23.64 18.65 -2.56
N GLU A 151 -24.29 18.64 -1.39
CA GLU A 151 -25.30 17.63 -1.04
C GLU A 151 -26.69 18.07 -1.51
N GLU A 152 -27.30 17.32 -2.46
CA GLU A 152 -28.75 17.38 -2.68
C GLU A 152 -29.46 16.44 -1.69
N GLU A 153 -30.07 17.02 -0.65
CA GLU A 153 -30.93 16.32 0.30
C GLU A 153 -32.36 16.12 -0.25
N GLU A 154 -32.81 14.87 -0.35
CA GLU A 154 -34.22 14.54 -0.54
C GLU A 154 -34.92 14.31 0.83
N GLN A 155 -35.94 15.12 1.08
CA GLN A 155 -36.68 15.21 2.33
C GLN A 155 -37.54 13.97 2.61
N THR A 156 -37.37 13.39 3.81
CA THR A 156 -38.48 12.73 4.52
C THR A 156 -38.55 13.26 5.96
N ALA A 157 -39.64 13.97 6.26
CA ALA A 157 -39.89 14.59 7.54
C ALA A 157 -40.36 13.57 8.59
N SER A 158 -39.76 13.58 9.78
CA SER A 158 -40.50 13.37 11.03
C SER A 158 -39.73 13.90 12.24
N ASN A 159 -40.41 14.77 12.97
CA ASN A 159 -39.97 15.63 14.06
C ASN A 159 -39.87 14.88 15.40
N THR A 160 -38.73 14.95 16.09
CA THR A 160 -38.70 15.00 17.57
C THR A 160 -37.46 15.74 18.07
N ARG A 161 -37.67 16.81 18.85
CA ARG A 161 -36.66 17.71 19.44
C ARG A 161 -35.94 17.02 20.62
N SER A 162 -34.61 17.13 20.74
CA SER A 162 -33.94 17.26 22.05
C SER A 162 -32.45 17.64 21.95
N ILE A 163 -32.15 18.82 22.49
CA ILE A 163 -30.95 19.25 23.23
C ILE A 163 -29.58 18.84 22.65
N HIS A 164 -29.05 19.63 21.70
CA HIS A 164 -27.60 19.90 21.67
C HIS A 164 -27.22 21.21 20.94
N GLY A 165 -27.98 22.30 21.17
CA GLY A 165 -27.67 23.64 20.66
C GLY A 165 -26.67 24.44 21.50
N ILE A 166 -25.67 23.78 22.12
CA ILE A 166 -24.65 24.47 22.95
C ILE A 166 -23.33 24.69 22.19
N LEU A 167 -23.17 24.15 20.98
CA LEU A 167 -21.91 24.31 20.24
C LEU A 167 -22.19 24.48 18.75
N ARG A 168 -21.81 25.64 18.19
CA ARG A 168 -21.78 26.02 16.75
C ARG A 168 -23.09 26.67 16.28
N GLU A 169 -23.21 27.94 15.87
CA GLU A 169 -22.37 29.07 15.42
C GLU A 169 -23.11 30.37 15.82
N GLY A 170 -22.57 31.58 15.92
CA GLY A 170 -21.28 32.15 15.56
C GLY A 170 -21.43 33.68 15.57
N PHE A 171 -20.30 34.34 15.81
CA PHE A 171 -19.96 35.69 15.33
C PHE A 171 -20.50 36.93 16.09
N TRP A 172 -19.82 38.06 15.84
CA TRP A 172 -20.12 39.46 16.23
C TRP A 172 -19.52 40.01 17.55
N GLY A 173 -18.21 40.29 17.50
CA GLY A 173 -17.66 41.66 17.52
C GLY A 173 -17.95 42.64 18.68
N PHE A 174 -16.84 43.26 19.17
CA PHE A 174 -16.67 44.52 19.92
C PHE A 174 -16.83 44.53 21.45
N SER A 175 -15.69 44.48 22.17
CA SER A 175 -15.00 45.72 22.62
C SER A 175 -13.79 45.44 23.55
N ARG A 176 -12.62 45.91 23.10
CA ARG A 176 -11.54 46.67 23.80
C ARG A 176 -10.96 46.05 25.10
N VAL A 177 -9.64 45.92 25.27
CA VAL A 177 -8.68 47.04 25.18
C VAL A 177 -7.22 46.55 25.09
N SER A 178 -6.42 47.26 24.28
CA SER A 178 -4.98 47.60 24.37
C SER A 178 -3.95 46.53 24.76
N ARG A 179 -2.78 46.38 24.13
CA ARG A 179 -1.94 47.32 23.35
C ARG A 179 -0.86 46.50 22.60
N ASN A 180 -0.60 46.86 21.33
CA ASN A 180 0.64 46.56 20.58
C ASN A 180 1.78 47.50 21.10
N PRO A 181 3.05 47.49 20.59
CA PRO A 181 3.76 46.54 19.72
C PRO A 181 5.26 46.27 20.07
N ARG A 182 5.83 45.23 19.44
CA ARG A 182 7.18 45.12 18.80
C ARG A 182 8.41 45.81 19.43
N SER A 183 9.49 45.04 19.64
CA SER A 183 10.72 45.09 18.80
C SER A 183 11.79 44.09 19.30
N ARG A 184 12.11 43.10 18.46
CA ARG A 184 13.38 42.34 18.54
C ARG A 184 14.50 43.27 18.07
N LYS A 185 15.50 43.52 18.92
CA LYS A 185 16.78 44.10 18.49
C LYS A 185 17.94 43.42 19.22
N ARG A 186 18.64 42.58 18.45
CA ARG A 186 20.09 42.51 18.28
C ARG A 186 20.93 42.87 19.52
N ARG A 187 21.51 41.86 20.18
CA ARG A 187 22.57 42.04 21.18
C ARG A 187 23.90 42.31 20.46
N THR A 188 24.52 43.43 20.82
CA THR A 188 25.94 43.75 20.59
C THR A 188 26.61 43.75 21.98
N PHE A 189 27.81 43.19 21.99
CA PHE A 189 28.84 43.12 23.03
C PHE A 189 29.15 44.46 23.72
N GLU A 190 29.35 44.43 25.05
CA GLU A 190 30.43 45.14 25.77
C GLU A 190 30.42 44.75 27.26
N GLU A 191 31.62 44.53 27.80
CA GLU A 191 32.01 44.26 29.19
C GLU A 191 31.73 45.48 30.07
N GLU A 192 31.23 45.29 31.28
CA GLU A 192 31.67 46.04 32.47
C GLU A 192 31.63 45.10 33.69
N GLU A 193 32.77 45.01 34.38
CA GLU A 193 32.97 44.35 35.67
C GLU A 193 32.46 45.27 36.78
N GLU A 194 31.62 44.76 37.70
CA GLU A 194 31.53 45.25 39.07
C GLU A 194 31.38 44.04 40.00
N ASP A 195 32.39 43.88 40.86
CA ASP A 195 32.41 43.02 42.04
C ASP A 195 31.33 43.49 43.04
N ASP A 196 30.46 42.57 43.46
CA ASP A 196 29.81 42.65 44.76
C ASP A 196 29.85 41.24 45.38
N ASP A 197 30.67 41.12 46.43
CA ASP A 197 30.71 40.03 47.39
C ASP A 197 29.34 39.90 48.06
N ASP A 198 28.59 38.82 47.78
CA ASP A 198 27.46 38.42 48.61
C ASP A 198 27.37 36.89 48.74
N ASP A 199 27.98 36.41 49.83
CA ASP A 199 27.53 35.33 50.71
C ASP A 199 27.20 33.97 50.04
N ASP A 200 28.24 33.12 49.94
CA ASP A 200 28.14 31.66 49.81
C ASP A 200 27.32 31.09 50.99
N LYS A 201 26.00 31.11 50.85
CA LYS A 201 25.12 30.22 51.61
C LYS A 201 24.92 28.96 50.80
N GLU A 202 25.75 27.97 51.11
CA GLU A 202 25.41 26.56 50.99
C GLU A 202 24.10 26.32 51.75
N GLU A 203 22.96 26.59 51.11
CA GLU A 203 21.70 25.98 51.52
C GLU A 203 21.74 24.53 51.03
N GLU A 204 22.30 23.68 51.87
CA GLU A 204 21.90 22.28 51.92
C GLU A 204 20.37 22.22 52.15
N GLU A 205 19.59 22.28 51.07
CA GLU A 205 18.20 21.85 51.09
C GLU A 205 18.17 20.32 51.18
N GLU A 206 18.39 19.83 52.41
CA GLU A 206 17.82 18.57 52.85
C GLU A 206 16.29 18.70 52.90
N GLY A 207 15.64 18.29 51.81
CA GLY A 207 14.20 18.09 51.71
C GLY A 207 13.80 18.17 50.24
N VAL A 208 13.52 17.09 49.52
CA VAL A 208 12.30 16.29 49.65
C VAL A 208 12.60 14.89 49.08
N GLY A 209 12.87 13.94 49.97
CA GLY A 209 13.12 12.51 49.67
C GLY A 209 11.91 11.73 49.14
N GLY A 210 11.18 12.26 48.17
CA GLY A 210 10.07 11.56 47.50
C GLY A 210 9.83 12.00 46.07
N ARG A 211 10.04 13.29 45.76
CA ARG A 211 9.86 13.81 44.39
C ARG A 211 11.06 13.51 43.49
N GLY A 212 12.29 13.62 44.02
CA GLY A 212 13.52 13.27 43.30
C GLY A 212 13.61 11.77 42.98
N GLU A 213 13.13 10.93 43.90
CA GLU A 213 13.11 9.47 43.71
C GLU A 213 12.06 9.06 42.66
N ALA A 214 10.86 9.63 42.70
CA ALA A 214 9.83 9.40 41.68
C ALA A 214 10.28 9.83 40.27
N LEU A 215 10.95 11.00 40.16
CA LEU A 215 11.54 11.46 38.89
C LEU A 215 12.67 10.54 38.43
N SER A 216 13.49 10.03 39.35
CA SER A 216 14.58 9.09 39.04
C SER A 216 14.05 7.73 38.56
N GLN A 217 12.96 7.24 39.17
CA GLN A 217 12.26 6.03 38.74
C GLN A 217 11.65 6.21 37.34
N LEU A 218 11.00 7.36 37.07
CA LEU A 218 10.48 7.69 35.74
C LEU A 218 11.60 7.75 34.69
N ALA A 219 12.72 8.42 35.01
CA ALA A 219 13.88 8.48 34.12
C ALA A 219 14.46 7.09 33.82
N ALA A 220 14.46 6.18 34.80
CA ALA A 220 14.90 4.80 34.59
C ALA A 220 13.96 4.03 33.64
N VAL A 221 12.64 4.23 33.75
CA VAL A 221 11.66 3.63 32.83
C VAL A 221 11.83 4.16 31.40
N VAL A 222 12.00 5.48 31.25
CA VAL A 222 12.23 6.12 29.93
C VAL A 222 13.53 5.64 29.30
N ARG A 223 14.63 5.53 30.07
CA ARG A 223 15.89 4.98 29.58
C ARG A 223 15.74 3.53 29.11
N ARG A 224 15.09 2.68 29.90
CA ARG A 224 14.85 1.27 29.54
C ARG A 224 13.99 1.14 28.27
N PHE A 225 13.01 2.02 28.10
CA PHE A 225 12.22 2.08 26.87
C PHE A 225 13.07 2.54 25.67
N GLY A 226 13.87 3.59 25.84
CA GLY A 226 14.79 4.10 24.82
C GLY A 226 15.83 3.07 24.38
N GLU A 227 16.42 2.32 25.31
CA GLU A 227 17.31 1.21 25.00
C GLU A 227 16.63 0.10 24.19
N GLY A 228 15.35 -0.19 24.49
CA GLY A 228 14.55 -1.13 23.72
C GLY A 228 14.35 -0.69 22.27
N LEU A 229 14.06 0.60 22.07
CA LEU A 229 13.87 1.19 20.75
C LEU A 229 15.16 1.18 19.93
N VAL A 230 16.28 1.63 20.51
CA VAL A 230 17.60 1.61 19.84
C VAL A 230 18.02 0.18 19.49
N ARG A 231 17.74 -0.79 20.35
CA ARG A 231 18.05 -2.21 20.07
C ARG A 231 17.20 -2.77 18.93
N MET A 232 15.93 -2.37 18.85
CA MET A 232 15.04 -2.74 17.75
C MET A 232 15.48 -2.10 16.44
N GLU A 233 15.82 -0.82 16.46
CA GLU A 233 16.32 -0.10 15.29
C GLU A 233 17.66 -0.68 14.81
N LYS A 234 18.59 -0.99 15.71
CA LYS A 234 19.85 -1.66 15.38
C LYS A 234 19.63 -3.02 14.71
N ARG A 235 18.64 -3.79 15.16
CA ARG A 235 18.26 -5.06 14.53
C ARG A 235 17.66 -4.84 13.14
N ARG A 236 16.76 -3.87 13.00
CA ARG A 236 16.16 -3.49 11.71
C ARG A 236 17.22 -3.04 10.71
N MET A 237 18.14 -2.15 11.12
CA MET A 237 19.26 -1.68 10.32
C MET A 237 20.27 -2.79 10.00
N GLY A 238 20.40 -3.80 10.85
CA GLY A 238 21.21 -4.98 10.58
C GLY A 238 20.60 -5.82 9.46
N MET A 239 19.30 -6.10 9.56
CA MET A 239 18.57 -6.88 8.56
C MET A 239 18.56 -6.18 7.19
N LEU A 240 18.35 -4.85 7.16
CA LEU A 240 18.37 -4.10 5.90
C LEU A 240 19.73 -4.14 5.20
N ARG A 241 20.83 -4.00 5.97
CA ARG A 241 22.20 -4.13 5.42
C ARG A 241 22.52 -5.53 4.92
N GLU A 242 21.97 -6.56 5.57
CA GLU A 242 22.10 -7.95 5.15
C GLU A 242 21.37 -8.20 3.83
N VAL A 243 20.13 -7.73 3.69
CA VAL A 243 19.40 -7.79 2.41
C VAL A 243 20.14 -7.04 1.30
N GLU A 244 20.67 -5.85 1.59
CA GLU A 244 21.43 -5.06 0.61
C GLU A 244 22.72 -5.78 0.18
N ARG A 245 23.44 -6.38 1.12
CA ARG A 245 24.64 -7.17 0.85
C ARG A 245 24.31 -8.39 0.00
N ASP A 246 23.26 -9.12 0.33
CA ASP A 246 22.84 -10.30 -0.42
C ASP A 246 22.40 -9.92 -1.85
N TRP A 247 21.75 -8.76 -2.02
CA TRP A 247 21.42 -8.22 -3.35
C TRP A 247 22.69 -7.86 -4.15
N MET A 248 23.64 -7.14 -3.55
CA MET A 248 24.91 -6.83 -4.19
C MET A 248 25.68 -8.09 -4.58
N GLU A 249 25.68 -9.12 -3.73
CA GLU A 249 26.33 -10.41 -4.01
C GLU A 249 25.66 -11.14 -5.18
N MET A 250 24.33 -11.17 -5.23
CA MET A 250 23.58 -11.81 -6.31
C MET A 250 23.76 -11.07 -7.63
N GLU A 251 23.78 -9.74 -7.63
CA GLU A 251 24.03 -8.95 -8.82
C GLU A 251 25.50 -9.09 -9.29
N ALA A 252 26.46 -9.18 -8.38
CA ALA A 252 27.86 -9.47 -8.71
C ALA A 252 28.02 -10.85 -9.38
N LYS A 253 27.38 -11.89 -8.81
CA LYS A 253 27.35 -13.24 -9.40
C LYS A 253 26.69 -13.25 -10.77
N ARG A 254 25.59 -12.52 -10.93
CA ARG A 254 24.91 -12.37 -12.22
C ARG A 254 25.83 -11.71 -13.25
N ALA A 255 26.52 -10.63 -12.88
CA ALA A 255 27.47 -9.95 -13.75
C ALA A 255 28.65 -10.87 -14.14
N GLU A 256 29.17 -11.64 -13.19
CA GLU A 256 30.23 -12.62 -13.43
C GLU A 256 29.80 -13.68 -14.44
N MET A 257 28.64 -14.31 -14.25
CA MET A 257 28.12 -15.32 -15.19
C MET A 257 27.92 -14.75 -16.60
N VAL A 258 27.47 -13.49 -16.71
CA VAL A 258 27.34 -12.81 -18.01
C VAL A 258 28.72 -12.65 -18.65
N MET A 259 29.71 -12.17 -17.92
CA MET A 259 31.07 -12.00 -18.44
C MET A 259 31.72 -13.34 -18.82
N GLU A 260 31.51 -14.38 -18.03
CA GLU A 260 31.96 -15.74 -18.32
C GLU A 260 31.33 -16.28 -19.61
N SER A 261 30.02 -16.06 -19.80
CA SER A 261 29.32 -16.46 -21.03
C SER A 261 29.86 -15.74 -22.26
N GLN A 262 30.15 -14.44 -22.15
CA GLN A 262 30.73 -13.65 -23.24
C GLN A 262 32.14 -14.15 -23.57
N ARG A 263 32.96 -14.44 -22.55
CA ARG A 263 34.31 -15.00 -22.73
C ARG A 263 34.26 -16.36 -23.43
N CYS A 264 33.39 -17.26 -22.98
CA CYS A 264 33.22 -18.57 -23.58
C CYS A 264 32.81 -18.47 -25.06
N LEU A 265 31.91 -17.55 -25.41
CA LEU A 265 31.52 -17.29 -26.80
C LEU A 265 32.71 -16.78 -27.63
N VAL A 266 33.48 -15.83 -27.12
CA VAL A 266 34.65 -15.28 -27.82
C VAL A 266 35.72 -16.35 -28.03
N ASP A 267 36.00 -17.16 -27.01
CA ASP A 267 36.98 -18.26 -27.08
C ASP A 267 36.54 -19.33 -28.10
N ALA A 268 35.26 -19.72 -28.10
CA ALA A 268 34.73 -20.67 -29.08
C ALA A 268 34.82 -20.15 -30.53
N ILE A 269 34.58 -18.85 -30.73
CA ILE A 269 34.75 -18.20 -32.04
C ILE A 269 36.23 -18.22 -32.45
N ALA A 270 37.14 -17.83 -31.56
CA ALA A 270 38.57 -17.80 -31.83
C ALA A 270 39.14 -19.20 -32.18
N ASP A 271 38.67 -20.24 -31.49
CA ASP A 271 39.03 -21.63 -31.75
C ASP A 271 38.51 -22.13 -33.11
N ALA A 272 37.28 -21.78 -33.47
CA ALA A 272 36.72 -22.11 -34.78
C ALA A 272 37.53 -21.48 -35.93
N PHE A 273 37.90 -20.20 -35.80
CA PHE A 273 38.75 -19.50 -36.78
C PHE A 273 40.16 -20.08 -36.86
N SER A 274 40.76 -20.42 -35.72
CA SER A 274 42.09 -21.04 -35.67
C SER A 274 42.08 -22.43 -36.29
N SER A 275 41.01 -23.19 -36.07
CA SER A 275 40.80 -24.51 -36.68
C SER A 275 40.61 -24.41 -38.19
N LEU A 276 39.85 -23.41 -38.66
CA LEU A 276 39.69 -23.13 -40.10
C LEU A 276 41.02 -22.75 -40.77
N LYS A 277 41.85 -21.94 -40.09
CA LYS A 277 43.19 -21.57 -40.58
C LYS A 277 44.14 -22.77 -40.63
N LYS A 278 44.10 -23.67 -39.65
CA LYS A 278 44.88 -24.92 -39.67
C LYS A 278 44.46 -25.85 -40.81
N ALA A 279 43.15 -26.05 -40.99
CA ALA A 279 42.62 -26.90 -42.06
C ALA A 279 43.02 -26.40 -43.45
N LYS A 280 43.00 -25.07 -43.67
CA LYS A 280 43.42 -24.46 -44.94
C LYS A 280 44.93 -24.64 -45.22
N ASN A 281 45.77 -24.54 -44.20
CA ASN A 281 47.22 -24.73 -44.36
C ASN A 281 47.62 -26.20 -44.57
N SER A 282 46.82 -27.16 -44.08
CA SER A 282 47.04 -28.59 -44.32
C SER A 282 46.58 -29.08 -45.70
N GLN A 283 45.82 -28.27 -46.44
CA GLN A 283 45.32 -28.61 -47.78
C GLN A 283 46.24 -28.12 -48.92
N ASP A 284 47.28 -27.34 -48.58
CA ASP A 284 48.25 -26.73 -49.51
C ASP A 284 49.66 -27.38 -49.42
N LEU A 285 49.77 -28.54 -48.76
CA LEU A 285 50.98 -29.38 -48.62
C LEU A 285 50.75 -30.74 -49.30
#